data_AF-A0A3D1KXC0-F1
#
_entry.id   AF-A0A3D1KXC0-F1
#
_cell.length_a   1.000
_cell.length_b   1.000
_cell.length_c   1.000
_cell.angle_alpha   90.00
_cell.angle_beta   90.00
_cell.angle_gamma   90.00
#
_symmetry.space_group_name_H-M   'P 1'
#
loop_
_entity.id
_entity.type
_entity.pdbx_description
1 polymer ?
#
loop_
_entity_poly.entity_id
_entity_poly.type
_entity_poly.pdbx_seq_one_letter_code
_entity_poly.pdbx_strand_id
1 'polypeptide(L)'
;MIGTTVEWTDFKKQPEKPKKKSSKKKSGKPKLVKIILGAIVAGIFLGAMFFILVFIGLFGPVPSNQQLQEIKSPMASEVLSADGKVLGRFYVQNRSYTRFDEISPNVINALIATEDSRFYEHRGIDEVALLRVFVKSILLFDRSSGGGSTLSQQLAKNLYPRVNLGPLSMPVNKLREAIIAYRMERIYTKEEILALYLNTVPFSENIFGIEVAAERFFSKSPKDLQVHEAAVLVGLLKANNYYNPHNNPERAKDRRNVVIDLMVKNNYITKTQAEEYKSKPLVLKYSPITYSIGPAPYLVEKLRPELIQWCNEHDNEDGVPYDLYTDGLRITTTIDYNLQIYAQQSVKEYMKNLQGVFDNHWKNRDIFKEEPGILKAALKNRDIKGKNLDEKIRTSLFTWNGLRDTTITRLDSIKHYLKFLNVGFVAVEPKTGALKAWVGGIDFRFYKYDHVTAPRQTGSAFKPVAYLAALENGILPDKYYPNVQKIYDDYDDWSPRNSHDDYGGYYTMKGALAKSLNTVSVEVLLDAGIANTIDLAKNLGIDAELPEYPSLALGVASVSLKDMVEAYAAIVNDGIPHETRYLVEISDKNGKVLEKFKYESAEDQVASAENCRAVVNMMQAVVNEGTGS
;
A
#
# COMPACT_ATOMS: atom_id res chain seq x y z
N MET A 1 -14.49 -47.41 98.99
CA MET A 1 -15.84 -46.80 99.11
C MET A 1 -16.07 -46.00 97.84
N ILE A 2 -17.27 -46.11 97.24
CA ILE A 2 -17.93 -45.22 96.25
C ILE A 2 -17.09 -44.66 95.06
N GLY A 3 -17.54 -44.92 93.82
CA GLY A 3 -17.31 -44.02 92.67
C GLY A 3 -17.00 -44.69 91.32
N THR A 4 -17.97 -44.65 90.39
CA THR A 4 -17.85 -44.28 88.94
C THR A 4 -16.46 -44.30 88.28
N THR A 5 -16.15 -44.79 87.07
CA THR A 5 -16.88 -45.12 85.80
C THR A 5 -15.81 -45.68 84.80
N VAL A 6 -16.00 -46.16 83.55
CA VAL A 6 -17.14 -46.20 82.60
C VAL A 6 -17.10 -47.51 81.75
N GLU A 7 -17.72 -47.52 80.57
CA GLU A 7 -17.93 -48.61 79.59
C GLU A 7 -16.69 -49.36 79.05
N TRP A 8 -16.93 -50.63 78.65
CA TRP A 8 -16.10 -51.43 77.74
C TRP A 8 -16.96 -52.20 76.73
N THR A 9 -16.35 -52.53 75.59
CA THR A 9 -16.93 -53.24 74.45
C THR A 9 -16.90 -54.77 74.59
N ASP A 10 -17.42 -55.43 73.54
CA ASP A 10 -17.12 -56.79 73.08
C ASP A 10 -17.82 -57.98 73.75
N PHE A 11 -18.56 -58.72 72.91
CA PHE A 11 -18.58 -60.17 72.98
C PHE A 11 -18.34 -60.80 71.59
N LYS A 12 -17.20 -61.50 71.46
CA LYS A 12 -16.92 -62.46 70.39
C LYS A 12 -16.99 -63.88 70.95
N LYS A 13 -17.57 -64.81 70.17
CA LYS A 13 -17.03 -66.15 69.79
C LYS A 13 -18.15 -66.93 69.07
N GLN A 14 -17.99 -67.33 67.80
CA GLN A 14 -17.27 -68.52 67.28
C GLN A 14 -18.00 -69.87 67.55
N PRO A 15 -17.86 -70.88 66.68
CA PRO A 15 -17.95 -70.85 65.20
C PRO A 15 -18.66 -72.09 64.59
N GLU A 16 -19.22 -71.99 63.38
CA GLU A 16 -19.66 -73.18 62.60
C GLU A 16 -18.96 -73.33 61.25
N LYS A 17 -18.87 -74.59 60.77
CA LYS A 17 -18.08 -75.03 59.60
C LYS A 17 -18.87 -74.94 58.26
N PRO A 18 -18.18 -74.89 57.11
CA PRO A 18 -18.72 -74.24 55.91
C PRO A 18 -19.45 -75.16 54.92
N LYS A 19 -20.45 -74.62 54.21
CA LYS A 19 -20.94 -75.17 52.94
C LYS A 19 -20.21 -74.51 51.75
N LYS A 20 -19.60 -75.33 50.89
CA LYS A 20 -18.93 -74.88 49.65
C LYS A 20 -19.93 -74.24 48.69
N LYS A 21 -19.65 -73.01 48.22
CA LYS A 21 -20.13 -72.51 46.92
C LYS A 21 -18.93 -72.19 46.04
N SER A 22 -18.95 -72.68 44.80
CA SER A 22 -17.88 -72.49 43.82
C SER A 22 -17.91 -71.07 43.25
N SER A 23 -16.85 -70.29 43.45
CA SER A 23 -16.62 -69.05 42.72
C SER A 23 -15.45 -69.23 41.76
N LYS A 24 -15.76 -69.31 40.45
CA LYS A 24 -14.73 -69.17 39.41
C LYS A 24 -14.15 -67.76 39.51
N LYS A 25 -12.88 -67.62 39.94
CA LYS A 25 -12.12 -66.37 39.75
C LYS A 25 -11.99 -66.10 38.24
N LYS A 26 -12.91 -65.29 37.69
CA LYS A 26 -12.74 -64.70 36.36
C LYS A 26 -11.53 -63.76 36.42
N SER A 27 -10.49 -64.04 35.63
CA SER A 27 -9.36 -63.13 35.47
C SER A 27 -9.85 -61.83 34.82
N GLY A 28 -9.73 -60.70 35.53
CA GLY A 28 -10.22 -59.40 35.06
C GLY A 28 -9.34 -58.72 34.00
N LYS A 29 -8.11 -59.21 33.80
CA LYS A 29 -7.10 -58.56 32.94
C LYS A 29 -7.36 -58.57 31.42
N PRO A 30 -7.95 -59.59 30.77
CA PRO A 30 -8.07 -59.62 29.30
C PRO A 30 -9.19 -58.71 28.74
N LYS A 31 -10.10 -58.18 29.57
CA LYS A 31 -11.10 -57.19 29.11
C LYS A 31 -10.50 -55.79 28.98
N LEU A 32 -9.70 -55.36 29.97
CA LEU A 32 -9.09 -54.03 29.96
C LEU A 32 -8.12 -53.86 28.77
N VAL A 33 -7.30 -54.89 28.50
CA VAL A 33 -6.39 -54.89 27.34
C VAL A 33 -7.15 -54.79 26.01
N LYS A 34 -8.28 -55.48 25.86
CA LYS A 34 -9.13 -55.38 24.65
C LYS A 34 -9.78 -54.00 24.50
N ILE A 35 -10.17 -53.35 25.60
CA ILE A 35 -10.71 -51.98 25.57
C ILE A 35 -9.62 -50.97 25.16
N ILE A 36 -8.41 -51.09 25.75
CA ILE A 36 -7.27 -50.23 25.39
C ILE A 36 -6.88 -50.44 23.92
N LEU A 37 -6.78 -51.69 23.46
CA LEU A 37 -6.46 -52.00 22.06
C LEU A 37 -7.55 -51.49 21.09
N GLY A 38 -8.82 -51.63 21.45
CA GLY A 38 -9.95 -51.09 20.69
C GLY A 38 -9.91 -49.55 20.62
N ALA A 39 -9.57 -48.87 21.71
CA ALA A 39 -9.40 -47.42 21.74
C ALA A 39 -8.21 -46.96 20.89
N ILE A 40 -7.09 -47.70 20.87
CA ILE A 40 -5.95 -47.42 20.00
C ILE A 40 -6.35 -47.57 18.52
N VAL A 41 -7.03 -48.67 18.14
CA VAL A 41 -7.47 -48.88 16.75
C VAL A 41 -8.49 -47.81 16.32
N ALA A 42 -9.45 -47.46 17.18
CA ALA A 42 -10.40 -46.38 16.92
C ALA A 42 -9.69 -45.02 16.77
N GLY A 43 -8.68 -44.74 17.61
CA GLY A 43 -7.86 -43.52 17.51
C GLY A 43 -7.07 -43.45 16.21
N ILE A 44 -6.47 -44.55 15.76
CA ILE A 44 -5.78 -44.65 14.46
C ILE A 44 -6.77 -44.41 13.32
N PHE A 45 -7.95 -45.03 13.36
CA PHE A 45 -8.98 -44.84 12.33
C PHE A 45 -9.48 -43.39 12.26
N LEU A 46 -9.79 -42.78 13.40
CA LEU A 46 -10.19 -41.36 13.48
C LEU A 46 -9.07 -40.43 12.99
N GLY A 47 -7.81 -40.71 13.32
CA GLY A 47 -6.65 -39.97 12.83
C GLY A 47 -6.44 -40.08 11.32
N ALA A 48 -6.60 -41.29 10.76
CA ALA A 48 -6.52 -41.53 9.31
C ALA A 48 -7.68 -40.85 8.57
N MET A 49 -8.90 -40.91 9.10
CA MET A 49 -10.06 -40.20 8.54
C MET A 49 -9.85 -38.69 8.60
N PHE A 50 -9.41 -38.13 9.73
CA PHE A 50 -9.05 -36.71 9.86
C PHE A 50 -7.98 -36.30 8.84
N PHE A 51 -6.95 -37.11 8.63
CA PHE A 51 -5.94 -36.87 7.61
C PHE A 51 -6.54 -36.82 6.20
N ILE A 52 -7.36 -37.80 5.83
CA ILE A 52 -8.00 -37.85 4.51
C ILE A 52 -8.88 -36.61 4.28
N LEU A 53 -9.73 -36.24 5.24
CA LEU A 53 -10.62 -35.08 5.12
C LEU A 53 -9.85 -33.76 4.94
N VAL A 54 -8.71 -33.60 5.62
CA VAL A 54 -7.82 -32.44 5.41
C VAL A 54 -7.10 -32.53 4.05
N PHE A 55 -6.63 -33.72 3.65
CA PHE A 55 -5.88 -33.93 2.40
C PHE A 55 -6.72 -33.66 1.14
N ILE A 56 -8.02 -33.99 1.15
CA ILE A 56 -8.96 -33.71 0.06
C ILE A 56 -9.47 -32.26 0.04
N GLY A 57 -9.05 -31.42 0.99
CA GLY A 57 -9.40 -29.99 1.02
C GLY A 57 -10.77 -29.65 1.61
N LEU A 58 -11.47 -30.59 2.28
CA LEU A 58 -12.81 -30.34 2.86
C LEU A 58 -12.82 -29.17 3.86
N PHE A 59 -11.68 -28.92 4.52
CA PHE A 59 -11.50 -27.87 5.52
C PHE A 59 -10.68 -26.67 4.99
N GLY A 60 -10.70 -26.45 3.67
CA GLY A 60 -9.99 -25.37 2.98
C GLY A 60 -8.88 -25.89 2.05
N PRO A 61 -8.43 -25.07 1.09
CA PRO A 61 -7.60 -25.52 -0.03
C PRO A 61 -6.28 -26.14 0.43
N VAL A 62 -5.90 -27.24 -0.22
CA VAL A 62 -4.59 -27.88 -0.13
C VAL A 62 -4.05 -28.00 -1.57
N PRO A 63 -3.16 -27.08 -1.99
CA PRO A 63 -2.80 -26.88 -3.40
C PRO A 63 -2.26 -28.14 -4.07
N SER A 64 -2.64 -28.35 -5.33
CA SER A 64 -2.14 -29.45 -6.16
C SER A 64 -0.62 -29.30 -6.41
N ASN A 65 0.03 -30.35 -6.89
CA ASN A 65 1.45 -30.25 -7.26
C ASN A 65 1.69 -29.24 -8.40
N GLN A 66 0.72 -29.03 -9.28
CA GLN A 66 0.78 -28.06 -10.38
C GLN A 66 0.67 -26.63 -9.85
N GLN A 67 -0.34 -26.35 -9.03
CA GLN A 67 -0.49 -25.06 -8.34
C GLN A 67 0.74 -24.74 -7.47
N LEU A 68 1.34 -25.76 -6.83
CA LEU A 68 2.59 -25.59 -6.10
C LEU A 68 3.79 -25.27 -6.99
N GLN A 69 3.85 -25.76 -8.24
CA GLN A 69 4.93 -25.43 -9.19
C GLN A 69 4.85 -23.97 -9.67
N GLU A 70 3.64 -23.42 -9.81
CA GLU A 70 3.42 -22.04 -10.27
C GLU A 70 3.89 -20.98 -9.26
N ILE A 71 4.07 -21.34 -7.98
CA ILE A 71 4.65 -20.49 -6.92
C ILE A 71 6.08 -20.02 -7.25
N LYS A 72 6.80 -20.70 -8.16
CA LYS A 72 8.09 -20.21 -8.66
C LYS A 72 8.00 -18.86 -9.38
N SER A 73 6.83 -18.51 -9.93
CA SER A 73 6.65 -17.31 -10.76
C SER A 73 5.26 -16.65 -10.64
N PRO A 74 4.80 -16.22 -9.45
CA PRO A 74 3.76 -15.19 -9.38
C PRO A 74 4.37 -13.92 -9.98
N MET A 75 3.93 -13.60 -11.19
CA MET A 75 4.42 -12.45 -11.92
C MET A 75 3.74 -11.21 -11.37
N ALA A 76 4.53 -10.17 -11.10
CA ALA A 76 3.97 -8.87 -10.76
C ALA A 76 3.17 -8.37 -11.96
N SER A 77 1.92 -7.95 -11.74
CA SER A 77 1.12 -7.33 -12.80
C SER A 77 1.75 -5.98 -13.16
N GLU A 78 1.92 -5.73 -14.45
CA GLU A 78 2.62 -4.54 -14.95
C GLU A 78 1.63 -3.52 -15.51
N VAL A 79 1.72 -2.28 -15.04
CA VAL A 79 1.05 -1.14 -15.67
C VAL A 79 1.98 -0.62 -16.76
N LEU A 80 1.51 -0.64 -18.01
CA LEU A 80 2.25 -0.30 -19.21
C LEU A 80 1.75 1.01 -19.81
N SER A 81 2.65 1.80 -20.38
CA SER A 81 2.33 2.95 -21.23
C SER A 81 1.77 2.50 -22.59
N ALA A 82 1.25 3.45 -23.36
CA ALA A 82 0.78 3.23 -24.73
C ALA A 82 1.90 2.71 -25.66
N ASP A 83 3.16 3.05 -25.36
CA ASP A 83 4.36 2.52 -26.05
C ASP A 83 4.96 1.27 -25.37
N GLY A 84 4.21 0.61 -24.47
CA GLY A 84 4.54 -0.71 -23.91
C GLY A 84 5.63 -0.72 -22.83
N LYS A 85 6.04 0.44 -22.31
CA LYS A 85 7.05 0.56 -21.24
C LYS A 85 6.38 0.51 -19.86
N VAL A 86 7.07 -0.05 -18.87
CA VAL A 86 6.53 -0.20 -17.51
C VAL A 86 6.44 1.15 -16.78
N LEU A 87 5.22 1.56 -16.43
CA LEU A 87 4.89 2.73 -15.62
C LEU A 87 4.82 2.43 -14.12
N GLY A 88 4.58 1.17 -13.77
CA GLY A 88 4.49 0.68 -12.39
C GLY A 88 4.13 -0.80 -12.34
N ARG A 89 4.07 -1.37 -11.13
CA ARG A 89 3.75 -2.79 -10.91
C ARG A 89 2.88 -2.99 -9.68
N PHE A 90 2.01 -3.98 -9.74
CA PHE A 90 1.29 -4.53 -8.59
C PHE A 90 1.88 -5.90 -8.23
N TYR A 91 2.14 -6.08 -6.93
CA TYR A 91 2.69 -7.32 -6.39
C TYR A 91 2.31 -7.43 -4.90
N VAL A 92 2.10 -8.65 -4.39
CA VAL A 92 1.80 -8.83 -2.95
C VAL A 92 3.01 -8.39 -2.11
N GLN A 93 4.20 -8.55 -2.69
CA GLN A 93 5.52 -8.39 -2.08
C GLN A 93 6.46 -7.94 -3.20
N ASN A 94 7.37 -6.99 -2.98
CA ASN A 94 8.26 -6.49 -4.03
C ASN A 94 9.34 -7.53 -4.38
N ARG A 95 8.95 -8.54 -5.16
CA ARG A 95 9.80 -9.63 -5.63
C ARG A 95 10.56 -9.19 -6.87
N SER A 96 11.52 -8.31 -6.66
CA SER A 96 12.85 -8.61 -7.20
C SER A 96 13.26 -9.94 -6.58
N TYR A 97 12.93 -11.05 -7.26
CA TYR A 97 13.16 -12.39 -6.74
C TYR A 97 14.67 -12.62 -6.65
N THR A 98 15.24 -12.38 -5.47
CA THR A 98 16.66 -12.63 -5.21
C THR A 98 16.85 -14.14 -5.33
N ARG A 99 17.59 -14.59 -6.36
CA ARG A 99 17.90 -16.01 -6.51
C ARG A 99 18.81 -16.46 -5.36
N PHE A 100 18.89 -17.76 -5.12
CA PHE A 100 19.75 -18.31 -4.06
C PHE A 100 21.22 -17.88 -4.19
N ASP A 101 21.75 -17.76 -5.41
CA ASP A 101 23.12 -17.28 -5.72
C ASP A 101 23.34 -15.76 -5.55
N GLU A 102 22.26 -15.03 -5.29
CA GLU A 102 22.23 -13.59 -5.00
C GLU A 102 22.00 -13.31 -3.50
N ILE A 103 21.81 -14.35 -2.67
CA ILE A 103 21.70 -14.22 -1.22
C ILE A 103 23.05 -14.55 -0.58
N SER A 104 23.54 -13.68 0.31
CA SER A 104 24.76 -13.93 1.07
C SER A 104 24.66 -15.24 1.88
N PRO A 105 25.68 -16.14 1.83
CA PRO A 105 25.73 -17.35 2.66
C PRO A 105 25.57 -17.05 4.17
N ASN A 106 25.92 -15.84 4.60
CA ASN A 106 25.71 -15.38 5.98
C ASN A 106 24.22 -15.38 6.36
N VAL A 107 23.33 -14.97 5.45
CA VAL A 107 21.86 -14.96 5.65
C VAL A 107 21.32 -16.38 5.70
N ILE A 108 21.74 -17.24 4.77
CA ILE A 108 21.35 -18.65 4.73
C ILE A 108 21.76 -19.36 6.02
N ASN A 109 23.02 -19.23 6.44
CA ASN A 109 23.54 -19.85 7.65
C ASN A 109 22.89 -19.29 8.92
N ALA A 110 22.63 -17.98 8.99
CA ALA A 110 21.91 -17.37 10.10
C ALA A 110 20.46 -17.91 10.20
N LEU A 111 19.77 -18.03 9.07
CA LEU A 111 18.39 -18.50 9.00
C LEU A 111 18.29 -19.96 9.46
N ILE A 112 19.10 -20.84 8.88
CA ILE A 112 19.14 -22.27 9.23
C ILE A 112 19.51 -22.44 10.71
N ALA A 113 20.55 -21.76 11.20
CA ALA A 113 20.93 -21.83 12.61
C ALA A 113 19.82 -21.40 13.59
N THR A 114 18.91 -20.51 13.16
CA THR A 114 17.90 -19.89 14.03
C THR A 114 16.55 -20.59 13.99
N GLU A 115 16.06 -20.91 12.79
CA GLU A 115 14.69 -21.40 12.60
C GLU A 115 14.62 -22.92 12.41
N ASP A 116 15.63 -23.52 11.77
CA ASP A 116 15.58 -24.94 11.38
C ASP A 116 16.99 -25.52 11.21
N SER A 117 17.66 -25.82 12.33
CA SER A 117 19.08 -26.17 12.34
C SER A 117 19.43 -27.50 11.66
N ARG A 118 18.42 -28.27 11.25
CA ARG A 118 18.56 -29.55 10.55
C ARG A 118 17.78 -29.57 9.25
N PHE A 119 17.59 -28.38 8.66
CA PHE A 119 16.86 -28.17 7.43
C PHE A 119 17.28 -29.13 6.30
N TYR A 120 18.57 -29.46 6.16
CA TYR A 120 19.05 -30.40 5.14
C TYR A 120 18.87 -31.90 5.48
N GLU A 121 18.51 -32.26 6.72
CA GLU A 121 18.38 -33.65 7.17
C GLU A 121 16.97 -34.25 7.01
N HIS A 122 15.94 -33.41 6.88
CA HIS A 122 14.53 -33.84 6.86
C HIS A 122 13.81 -33.53 5.54
N ARG A 123 12.56 -33.99 5.38
CA ARG A 123 11.73 -33.75 4.18
C ARG A 123 10.40 -33.06 4.51
N GLY A 124 10.41 -31.74 4.59
CA GLY A 124 9.26 -30.88 4.88
C GLY A 124 8.85 -30.84 6.36
N ILE A 125 9.01 -31.96 7.08
CA ILE A 125 8.71 -32.12 8.50
C ILE A 125 9.94 -32.75 9.17
N ASP A 126 10.38 -32.21 10.30
CA ASP A 126 11.44 -32.80 11.12
C ASP A 126 10.83 -33.78 12.14
N GLU A 127 10.89 -35.07 11.84
CA GLU A 127 10.31 -36.14 12.67
C GLU A 127 11.00 -36.24 14.04
N VAL A 128 12.30 -35.93 14.10
CA VAL A 128 13.10 -35.98 15.34
C VAL A 128 12.85 -34.75 16.21
N ALA A 129 12.57 -33.57 15.63
CA ALA A 129 12.09 -32.43 16.39
C ALA A 129 10.65 -32.63 16.88
N LEU A 130 9.76 -33.22 16.07
CA LEU A 130 8.42 -33.59 16.51
C LEU A 130 8.47 -34.58 17.68
N LEU A 131 9.28 -35.64 17.58
CA LEU A 131 9.46 -36.60 18.67
C LEU A 131 10.02 -35.93 19.94
N ARG A 132 10.98 -35.02 19.79
CA ARG A 132 11.54 -34.24 20.91
C ARG A 132 10.48 -33.37 21.60
N VAL A 133 9.65 -32.66 20.84
CA VAL A 133 8.57 -31.82 21.37
C VAL A 133 7.47 -32.68 22.00
N PHE A 134 7.12 -33.82 21.40
CA PHE A 134 6.17 -34.77 21.98
C PHE A 134 6.67 -35.31 23.33
N VAL A 135 7.90 -35.82 23.39
CA VAL A 135 8.45 -36.36 24.65
C VAL A 135 8.63 -35.25 25.69
N LYS A 136 9.30 -34.15 25.35
CA LYS A 136 9.61 -33.13 26.36
C LYS A 136 8.44 -32.24 26.72
N SER A 137 7.74 -31.66 25.74
CA SER A 137 6.70 -30.67 26.02
C SER A 137 5.32 -31.26 26.31
N ILE A 138 5.02 -32.47 25.83
CA ILE A 138 3.73 -33.14 26.10
C ILE A 138 3.86 -34.17 27.23
N LEU A 139 4.84 -35.08 27.20
CA LEU A 139 4.98 -36.10 28.26
C LEU A 139 5.69 -35.57 29.53
N LEU A 140 6.73 -34.74 29.38
CA LEU A 140 7.50 -34.20 30.51
C LEU A 140 7.09 -32.76 30.91
N PHE A 141 6.05 -32.19 30.28
CA PHE A 141 5.55 -30.82 30.48
C PHE A 141 6.59 -29.69 30.33
N ASP A 142 7.77 -29.97 29.78
CA ASP A 142 8.86 -29.03 29.57
C ASP A 142 8.63 -28.17 28.31
N ARG A 143 8.18 -26.93 28.55
CA ARG A 143 7.94 -25.92 27.50
C ARG A 143 9.21 -25.24 26.99
N SER A 144 10.40 -25.55 27.51
CA SER A 144 11.67 -24.93 27.08
C SER A 144 12.28 -25.55 25.80
N SER A 145 11.69 -26.65 25.30
CA SER A 145 12.29 -27.53 24.29
C SER A 145 12.37 -27.00 22.85
N GLY A 146 12.00 -25.74 22.61
CA GLY A 146 12.02 -25.09 21.31
C GLY A 146 10.78 -25.37 20.45
N GLY A 147 10.72 -24.73 19.28
CA GLY A 147 9.67 -24.96 18.29
C GLY A 147 9.91 -26.24 17.49
N GLY A 148 8.84 -26.95 17.12
CA GLY A 148 8.88 -28.12 16.24
C GLY A 148 8.35 -27.85 14.83
N SER A 149 8.51 -26.63 14.32
CA SER A 149 8.07 -26.25 12.97
C SER A 149 9.26 -25.95 12.07
N THR A 150 9.29 -26.56 10.89
CA THR A 150 10.36 -26.42 9.90
C THR A 150 10.21 -25.14 9.07
N LEU A 151 11.28 -24.72 8.39
CA LEU A 151 11.22 -23.62 7.42
C LEU A 151 10.14 -23.86 6.34
N SER A 152 10.02 -25.08 5.85
CA SER A 152 9.04 -25.47 4.83
C SER A 152 7.59 -25.40 5.34
N GLN A 153 7.34 -25.69 6.62
CA GLN A 153 6.03 -25.47 7.26
C GLN A 153 5.75 -23.98 7.48
N GLN A 154 6.76 -23.17 7.80
CA GLN A 154 6.61 -21.72 7.90
C GLN A 154 6.33 -21.09 6.52
N LEU A 155 6.99 -21.56 5.46
CA LEU A 155 6.73 -21.18 4.08
C LEU A 155 5.31 -21.54 3.65
N ALA A 156 4.87 -22.77 3.91
CA ALA A 156 3.50 -23.24 3.65
C ALA A 156 2.46 -22.36 4.34
N LYS A 157 2.68 -21.99 5.62
CA LYS A 157 1.82 -21.08 6.39
C LYS A 157 1.76 -19.67 5.78
N ASN A 158 2.89 -19.16 5.26
CA ASN A 158 2.97 -17.82 4.69
C ASN A 158 2.28 -17.73 3.33
N LEU A 159 2.36 -18.79 2.51
CA LEU A 159 1.73 -18.87 1.19
C LEU A 159 0.25 -19.25 1.26
N TYR A 160 -0.15 -20.07 2.22
CA TYR A 160 -1.52 -20.56 2.38
C TYR A 160 -2.05 -20.24 3.79
N PRO A 161 -2.77 -19.10 3.95
CA PRO A 161 -3.28 -18.65 5.22
C PRO A 161 -4.14 -19.68 5.98
N ARG A 162 -4.25 -19.47 7.29
CA ARG A 162 -4.99 -20.34 8.20
C ARG A 162 -6.49 -20.08 8.13
N VAL A 163 -7.27 -21.15 8.02
CA VAL A 163 -8.74 -21.11 8.05
C VAL A 163 -9.24 -21.11 9.50
N ASN A 164 -10.27 -20.35 9.80
CA ASN A 164 -10.93 -20.37 11.11
C ASN A 164 -12.05 -21.42 11.14
N LEU A 165 -11.88 -22.43 11.99
CA LEU A 165 -12.77 -23.59 12.17
C LEU A 165 -13.05 -23.81 13.67
N GLY A 166 -13.02 -22.74 14.46
CA GLY A 166 -13.19 -22.80 15.92
C GLY A 166 -12.15 -23.73 16.58
N PRO A 167 -12.55 -24.72 17.39
CA PRO A 167 -11.61 -25.59 18.11
C PRO A 167 -10.74 -26.47 17.20
N LEU A 168 -11.18 -26.76 15.97
CA LEU A 168 -10.42 -27.57 15.01
C LEU A 168 -9.37 -26.75 14.23
N SER A 169 -9.34 -25.42 14.36
CA SER A 169 -8.45 -24.54 13.59
C SER A 169 -6.99 -24.92 13.71
N MET A 170 -6.48 -25.15 14.93
CA MET A 170 -5.06 -25.42 15.12
C MET A 170 -4.63 -26.81 14.61
N PRO A 171 -5.32 -27.92 14.93
CA PRO A 171 -5.02 -29.23 14.34
C PRO A 171 -5.11 -29.26 12.81
N VAL A 172 -6.18 -28.70 12.22
CA VAL A 172 -6.37 -28.69 10.76
C VAL A 172 -5.28 -27.89 10.08
N ASN A 173 -5.03 -26.65 10.52
CA ASN A 173 -4.02 -25.82 9.86
C ASN A 173 -2.60 -26.37 10.05
N LYS A 174 -2.27 -26.98 11.20
CA LYS A 174 -0.96 -27.64 11.35
C LYS A 174 -0.79 -28.84 10.43
N LEU A 175 -1.85 -29.58 10.15
CA LEU A 175 -1.80 -30.68 9.19
C LEU A 175 -1.76 -30.17 7.73
N ARG A 176 -2.47 -29.09 7.39
CA ARG A 176 -2.34 -28.40 6.09
C ARG A 176 -0.90 -27.93 5.87
N GLU A 177 -0.32 -27.20 6.83
CA GLU A 177 1.09 -26.75 6.81
C GLU A 177 2.05 -27.92 6.57
N ALA A 178 1.83 -29.06 7.22
CA ALA A 178 2.65 -30.27 7.08
C ALA A 178 2.52 -30.96 5.71
N ILE A 179 1.30 -31.13 5.20
CA ILE A 179 1.05 -31.73 3.88
C ILE A 179 1.64 -30.85 2.77
N ILE A 180 1.45 -29.54 2.86
CA ILE A 180 1.97 -28.57 1.89
C ILE A 180 3.50 -28.56 1.93
N ALA A 181 4.13 -28.49 3.11
CA ALA A 181 5.58 -28.54 3.24
C ALA A 181 6.19 -29.82 2.62
N TYR A 182 5.55 -30.97 2.81
CA TYR A 182 5.98 -32.24 2.22
C TYR A 182 5.81 -32.25 0.68
N ARG A 183 4.71 -31.70 0.15
CA ARG A 183 4.53 -31.57 -1.31
C ARG A 183 5.57 -30.59 -1.90
N MET A 184 5.79 -29.44 -1.28
CA MET A 184 6.77 -28.44 -1.72
C MET A 184 8.19 -29.02 -1.81
N GLU A 185 8.66 -29.75 -0.79
CA GLU A 185 9.99 -30.37 -0.82
C GLU A 185 10.13 -31.59 -1.74
N ARG A 186 9.05 -32.05 -2.38
CA ARG A 186 9.12 -33.00 -3.51
C ARG A 186 9.22 -32.32 -4.86
N ILE A 187 8.94 -31.02 -4.92
CA ILE A 187 8.86 -30.20 -6.15
C ILE A 187 10.06 -29.26 -6.24
N TYR A 188 10.53 -28.77 -5.09
CA TYR A 188 11.58 -27.77 -4.96
C TYR A 188 12.84 -28.32 -4.30
N THR A 189 13.99 -27.82 -4.73
CA THR A 189 15.26 -28.07 -4.02
C THR A 189 15.28 -27.34 -2.68
N LYS A 190 16.16 -27.76 -1.77
CA LYS A 190 16.34 -27.07 -0.47
C LYS A 190 16.75 -25.60 -0.64
N GLU A 191 17.56 -25.30 -1.65
CA GLU A 191 17.99 -23.95 -2.01
C GLU A 191 16.81 -23.09 -2.52
N GLU A 192 15.95 -23.66 -3.37
CA GLU A 192 14.73 -23.01 -3.85
C GLU A 192 13.74 -22.73 -2.72
N ILE A 193 13.58 -23.65 -1.76
CA ILE A 193 12.76 -23.42 -0.56
C ILE A 193 13.32 -22.27 0.29
N LEU A 194 14.64 -22.18 0.46
CA LEU A 194 15.29 -21.07 1.20
C LEU A 194 15.11 -19.73 0.49
N ALA A 195 15.28 -19.70 -0.84
CA ALA A 195 15.05 -18.52 -1.65
C ALA A 195 13.57 -18.09 -1.62
N LEU A 196 12.63 -19.01 -1.82
CA LEU A 196 11.19 -18.75 -1.70
C LEU A 196 10.82 -18.23 -0.30
N TYR A 197 11.35 -18.84 0.76
CA TYR A 197 11.14 -18.35 2.13
C TYR A 197 11.66 -16.93 2.33
N LEU A 198 12.92 -16.66 1.96
CA LEU A 198 13.52 -15.34 2.15
C LEU A 198 12.87 -14.25 1.27
N ASN A 199 12.32 -14.59 0.11
CA ASN A 199 11.55 -13.68 -0.74
C ASN A 199 10.09 -13.48 -0.27
N THR A 200 9.54 -14.37 0.56
CA THR A 200 8.12 -14.34 0.99
C THR A 200 7.90 -13.93 2.44
N VAL A 201 8.90 -14.08 3.30
CA VAL A 201 8.75 -13.82 4.73
C VAL A 201 8.60 -12.31 5.00
N PRO A 202 7.66 -11.90 5.88
CA PRO A 202 7.58 -10.52 6.32
C PRO A 202 8.77 -10.18 7.21
N PHE A 203 9.32 -8.97 7.03
CA PHE A 203 10.20 -8.29 7.97
C PHE A 203 9.43 -7.16 8.66
N SER A 204 10.10 -6.27 9.40
CA SER A 204 9.43 -5.13 10.06
C SER A 204 8.83 -4.14 9.05
N GLU A 205 7.88 -3.31 9.49
CA GLU A 205 7.35 -2.19 8.69
C GLU A 205 6.58 -2.59 7.43
N ASN A 206 5.96 -3.78 7.45
CA ASN A 206 5.22 -4.37 6.32
C ASN A 206 6.05 -4.51 5.04
N ILE A 207 7.37 -4.71 5.18
CA ILE A 207 8.23 -5.09 4.07
C ILE A 207 8.34 -6.60 3.98
N PHE A 208 8.45 -7.12 2.77
CA PHE A 208 8.52 -8.53 2.48
C PHE A 208 9.66 -8.78 1.50
N GLY A 209 10.38 -9.88 1.70
CA GLY A 209 11.53 -10.22 0.87
C GLY A 209 12.85 -9.66 1.40
N ILE A 210 13.91 -10.48 1.27
CA ILE A 210 15.26 -10.16 1.76
C ILE A 210 15.89 -8.97 1.05
N GLU A 211 15.63 -8.76 -0.26
CA GLU A 211 16.09 -7.57 -1.01
C GLU A 211 15.60 -6.28 -0.35
N VAL A 212 14.29 -6.18 -0.14
CA VAL A 212 13.65 -4.99 0.43
C VAL A 212 14.13 -4.76 1.85
N ALA A 213 14.35 -5.83 2.63
CA ALA A 213 14.86 -5.72 3.99
C ALA A 213 16.35 -5.31 4.05
N ALA A 214 17.18 -5.82 3.14
CA ALA A 214 18.59 -5.46 3.02
C ALA A 214 18.75 -3.97 2.63
N GLU A 215 17.99 -3.53 1.63
CA GLU A 215 17.99 -2.13 1.20
C GLU A 215 17.39 -1.21 2.28
N ARG A 216 16.27 -1.59 2.91
CA ARG A 216 15.61 -0.79 3.96
C ARG A 216 16.49 -0.58 5.19
N PHE A 217 17.19 -1.59 5.67
CA PHE A 217 17.94 -1.50 6.94
C PHE A 217 19.43 -1.18 6.76
N PHE A 218 20.02 -1.51 5.60
CA PHE A 218 21.47 -1.41 5.39
C PHE A 218 21.88 -0.74 4.07
N SER A 219 20.94 -0.34 3.20
CA SER A 219 21.21 0.20 1.84
C SER A 219 22.19 -0.68 1.04
N LYS A 220 21.86 -1.97 0.94
CA LYS A 220 22.70 -3.05 0.38
C LYS A 220 21.86 -4.10 -0.33
N SER A 221 22.44 -4.75 -1.33
CA SER A 221 21.93 -6.01 -1.86
C SER A 221 22.10 -7.16 -0.83
N PRO A 222 21.21 -8.16 -0.80
CA PRO A 222 21.33 -9.37 0.04
C PRO A 222 22.67 -10.11 -0.11
N LYS A 223 23.33 -9.99 -1.26
CA LYS A 223 24.64 -10.60 -1.52
C LYS A 223 25.77 -10.02 -0.68
N ASP A 224 25.68 -8.74 -0.34
CA ASP A 224 26.73 -7.99 0.37
C ASP A 224 26.57 -8.00 1.90
N LEU A 225 25.52 -8.64 2.41
CA LEU A 225 25.19 -8.70 3.83
C LEU A 225 26.26 -9.47 4.62
N GLN A 226 26.80 -8.79 5.63
CA GLN A 226 27.75 -9.33 6.58
C GLN A 226 27.05 -10.13 7.69
N VAL A 227 27.75 -11.02 8.39
CA VAL A 227 27.20 -11.87 9.47
C VAL A 227 26.35 -11.10 10.48
N HIS A 228 26.83 -9.95 10.96
CA HIS A 228 26.12 -9.13 11.93
C HIS A 228 24.87 -8.42 11.37
N GLU A 229 24.80 -8.16 10.07
CA GLU A 229 23.64 -7.57 9.38
C GLU A 229 22.59 -8.64 9.07
N ALA A 230 23.05 -9.78 8.52
CA ALA A 230 22.26 -11.00 8.33
C ALA A 230 21.60 -11.47 9.63
N ALA A 231 22.34 -11.45 10.75
CA ALA A 231 21.83 -11.82 12.06
C ALA A 231 20.76 -10.84 12.61
N VAL A 232 20.76 -9.57 12.19
CA VAL A 232 19.66 -8.64 12.47
C VAL A 232 18.42 -9.04 11.66
N LEU A 233 18.56 -9.19 10.34
CA LEU A 233 17.42 -9.49 9.46
C LEU A 233 16.75 -10.82 9.80
N VAL A 234 17.52 -11.88 10.04
CA VAL A 234 16.99 -13.16 10.53
C VAL A 234 16.43 -13.03 11.95
N GLY A 235 17.07 -12.20 12.79
CA GLY A 235 16.59 -11.90 14.14
C GLY A 235 15.16 -11.34 14.18
N LEU A 236 14.77 -10.55 13.16
CA LEU A 236 13.44 -9.95 13.01
C LEU A 236 12.32 -10.98 12.91
N LEU A 237 12.55 -12.08 12.18
CA LEU A 237 11.51 -13.04 11.75
C LEU A 237 10.73 -13.64 12.93
N LYS A 238 11.35 -13.70 14.11
CA LYS A 238 10.71 -14.16 15.35
C LYS A 238 9.59 -13.22 15.84
N ALA A 239 9.76 -11.91 15.68
CA ALA A 239 8.81 -10.88 16.12
C ALA A 239 9.11 -9.51 15.50
N ASN A 240 8.67 -9.31 14.27
CA ASN A 240 9.05 -8.21 13.39
C ASN A 240 9.00 -6.82 14.04
N ASN A 241 7.91 -6.50 14.76
CA ASN A 241 7.75 -5.19 15.39
C ASN A 241 8.54 -5.05 16.70
N TYR A 242 8.73 -6.13 17.45
CA TYR A 242 9.39 -6.11 18.77
C TYR A 242 10.93 -6.02 18.67
N TYR A 243 11.49 -6.58 17.59
CA TYR A 243 12.92 -6.57 17.29
C TYR A 243 13.31 -5.59 16.17
N ASN A 244 12.40 -4.73 15.69
CA ASN A 244 12.71 -3.74 14.65
C ASN A 244 13.92 -2.88 15.07
N PRO A 245 15.06 -2.89 14.35
CA PRO A 245 16.26 -2.15 14.74
C PRO A 245 16.10 -0.63 14.64
N HIS A 246 15.15 -0.12 13.85
CA HIS A 246 14.84 1.30 13.76
C HIS A 246 14.10 1.79 15.02
N ASN A 247 13.09 1.02 15.47
CA ASN A 247 12.25 1.38 16.62
C ASN A 247 12.81 0.91 17.98
N ASN A 248 13.55 -0.21 18.00
CA ASN A 248 14.00 -0.89 19.21
C ASN A 248 15.46 -1.41 19.06
N PRO A 249 16.45 -0.51 18.87
CA PRO A 249 17.83 -0.89 18.54
C PRO A 249 18.50 -1.83 19.56
N GLU A 250 18.33 -1.61 20.87
CA GLU A 250 18.93 -2.52 21.87
C GLU A 250 18.33 -3.93 21.81
N ARG A 251 17.00 -4.07 21.68
CA ARG A 251 16.35 -5.38 21.51
C ARG A 251 16.81 -6.09 20.24
N ALA A 252 17.00 -5.33 19.16
CA ALA A 252 17.50 -5.85 17.89
C ALA A 252 18.96 -6.31 18.01
N LYS A 253 19.81 -5.56 18.73
CA LYS A 253 21.20 -5.90 19.02
C LYS A 253 21.32 -7.16 19.89
N ASP A 254 20.50 -7.28 20.93
CA ASP A 254 20.42 -8.50 21.76
C ASP A 254 19.98 -9.70 20.92
N ARG A 255 18.93 -9.53 20.10
CA ARG A 255 18.42 -10.60 19.23
C ARG A 255 19.43 -11.02 18.17
N ARG A 256 20.14 -10.06 17.57
CA ARG A 256 21.29 -10.29 16.66
C ARG A 256 22.37 -11.12 17.35
N ASN A 257 22.74 -10.77 18.59
CA ASN A 257 23.75 -11.52 19.33
C ASN A 257 23.31 -12.98 19.58
N VAL A 258 22.02 -13.21 19.92
CA VAL A 258 21.45 -14.56 20.03
C VAL A 258 21.52 -15.33 18.70
N VAL A 259 21.27 -14.70 17.56
CA VAL A 259 21.42 -15.36 16.24
C VAL A 259 22.89 -15.71 15.96
N ILE A 260 23.83 -14.82 16.29
CA ILE A 260 25.28 -15.08 16.19
C ILE A 260 25.67 -16.28 17.07
N ASP A 261 25.17 -16.39 18.31
CA ASP A 261 25.43 -17.53 19.19
C ASP A 261 24.85 -18.85 18.66
N LEU A 262 23.70 -18.79 17.98
CA LEU A 262 23.13 -19.95 17.28
C LEU A 262 23.99 -20.34 16.07
N MET A 263 24.58 -19.39 15.34
CA MET A 263 25.52 -19.68 14.26
C MET A 263 26.81 -20.34 14.77
N VAL A 264 27.35 -19.91 15.92
CA VAL A 264 28.47 -20.57 16.60
C VAL A 264 28.11 -22.01 16.98
N LYS A 265 26.93 -22.22 17.58
CA LYS A 265 26.46 -23.54 18.02
C LYS A 265 26.35 -24.54 16.87
N ASN A 266 26.04 -24.07 15.66
CA ASN A 266 25.96 -24.88 14.44
C ASN A 266 27.27 -24.86 13.61
N ASN A 267 28.37 -24.35 14.17
CA ASN A 267 29.71 -24.28 13.55
C ASN A 267 29.81 -23.45 12.26
N TYR A 268 28.87 -22.54 11.98
CA TYR A 268 28.93 -21.66 10.81
C TYR A 268 29.96 -20.53 10.95
N ILE A 269 30.30 -20.16 12.19
CA ILE A 269 31.32 -19.16 12.53
C ILE A 269 32.06 -19.60 13.79
N THR A 270 33.32 -19.17 13.94
CA THR A 270 34.10 -19.41 15.15
C THR A 270 33.67 -18.49 16.31
N LYS A 271 33.99 -18.89 17.55
CA LYS A 271 33.77 -18.05 18.74
C LYS A 271 34.48 -16.69 18.62
N THR A 272 35.69 -16.66 18.07
CA THR A 272 36.47 -15.43 17.87
C THR A 272 35.78 -14.46 16.92
N GLN A 273 35.29 -14.96 15.77
CA GLN A 273 34.50 -14.15 14.83
C GLN A 273 33.17 -13.68 15.46
N ALA A 274 32.52 -14.51 16.26
CA ALA A 274 31.29 -14.14 16.95
C ALA A 274 31.49 -12.95 17.89
N GLU A 275 32.53 -12.94 18.72
CA GLU A 275 32.83 -11.80 19.59
C GLU A 275 33.20 -10.54 18.79
N GLU A 276 33.93 -10.68 17.68
CA GLU A 276 34.19 -9.57 16.75
C GLU A 276 32.86 -8.98 16.22
N TYR A 277 31.96 -9.82 15.70
CA TYR A 277 30.66 -9.38 15.15
C TYR A 277 29.70 -8.84 16.22
N LYS A 278 29.74 -9.35 17.46
CA LYS A 278 28.97 -8.81 18.59
C LYS A 278 29.47 -7.42 19.00
N SER A 279 30.79 -7.19 18.97
CA SER A 279 31.38 -5.90 19.33
C SER A 279 31.06 -4.78 18.34
N LYS A 280 30.79 -5.11 17.06
CA LYS A 280 30.39 -4.12 16.04
C LYS A 280 29.08 -3.43 16.42
N PRO A 281 29.00 -2.08 16.35
CA PRO A 281 27.79 -1.35 16.67
C PRO A 281 26.67 -1.65 15.66
N LEU A 282 25.41 -1.59 16.12
CA LEU A 282 24.25 -1.71 15.23
C LEU A 282 24.02 -0.38 14.50
N VAL A 283 24.68 -0.20 13.36
CA VAL A 283 24.54 0.99 12.51
C VAL A 283 23.63 0.66 11.34
N LEU A 284 22.42 1.23 11.35
CA LEU A 284 21.54 1.20 10.19
C LEU A 284 21.94 2.28 9.17
N LYS A 285 21.81 1.92 7.89
CA LYS A 285 21.67 2.86 6.76
C LYS A 285 20.25 2.66 6.25
N TYR A 286 19.37 3.58 6.62
CA TYR A 286 17.93 3.32 6.58
C TYR A 286 17.29 4.02 5.37
N SER A 287 17.23 3.32 4.24
CA SER A 287 16.64 3.86 3.00
C SER A 287 15.11 3.97 3.11
N PRO A 288 14.45 5.05 2.64
CA PRO A 288 13.01 5.05 2.41
C PRO A 288 12.67 4.03 1.32
N ILE A 289 11.71 3.16 1.60
CA ILE A 289 11.44 1.97 0.78
C ILE A 289 10.96 2.40 -0.62
N THR A 290 11.53 1.78 -1.63
CA THR A 290 11.40 2.15 -3.05
C THR A 290 10.13 1.60 -3.72
N TYR A 291 9.02 1.56 -3.00
CA TYR A 291 7.69 1.14 -3.50
C TYR A 291 7.03 2.13 -4.49
N SER A 292 7.79 3.07 -5.04
CA SER A 292 7.23 4.28 -5.68
C SER A 292 8.08 4.79 -6.86
N ILE A 293 8.97 3.95 -7.42
CA ILE A 293 9.82 4.30 -8.57
C ILE A 293 9.22 3.73 -9.88
N GLY A 294 7.92 3.92 -10.04
CA GLY A 294 7.31 3.91 -11.37
C GLY A 294 7.24 5.35 -11.89
N PRO A 295 7.33 5.61 -13.21
CA PRO A 295 7.10 6.94 -13.77
C PRO A 295 5.76 7.59 -13.40
N ALA A 296 4.71 6.83 -13.08
CA ALA A 296 3.38 7.38 -12.80
C ALA A 296 2.80 6.86 -11.46
N PRO A 297 3.45 7.11 -10.30
CA PRO A 297 3.10 6.42 -9.06
C PRO A 297 1.71 6.81 -8.51
N TYR A 298 1.30 8.07 -8.71
CA TYR A 298 -0.03 8.57 -8.37
C TYR A 298 -1.12 7.89 -9.23
N LEU A 299 -0.90 7.78 -10.55
CA LEU A 299 -1.84 7.09 -11.44
C LEU A 299 -1.93 5.60 -11.09
N VAL A 300 -0.80 4.92 -10.88
CA VAL A 300 -0.78 3.49 -10.51
C VAL A 300 -1.56 3.25 -9.21
N GLU A 301 -1.49 4.16 -8.24
CA GLU A 301 -2.33 4.06 -7.03
C GLU A 301 -3.81 4.37 -7.30
N LYS A 302 -4.12 5.33 -8.19
CA LYS A 302 -5.49 5.63 -8.64
C LYS A 302 -6.16 4.45 -9.35
N LEU A 303 -5.41 3.70 -10.17
CA LEU A 303 -5.88 2.50 -10.88
C LEU A 303 -6.14 1.31 -9.93
N ARG A 304 -5.46 1.25 -8.78
CA ARG A 304 -5.53 0.10 -7.85
C ARG A 304 -6.95 -0.34 -7.48
N PRO A 305 -7.86 0.53 -6.97
CA PRO A 305 -9.21 0.10 -6.57
C PRO A 305 -10.03 -0.44 -7.75
N GLU A 306 -9.97 0.22 -8.90
CA GLU A 306 -10.69 -0.17 -10.13
C GLU A 306 -10.19 -1.53 -10.65
N LEU A 307 -8.87 -1.74 -10.70
CA LEU A 307 -8.29 -3.01 -11.12
C LEU A 307 -8.55 -4.13 -10.11
N ILE A 308 -8.64 -3.84 -8.80
CA ILE A 308 -9.09 -4.82 -7.81
C ILE A 308 -10.56 -5.19 -8.03
N GLN A 309 -11.42 -4.22 -8.33
CA GLN A 309 -12.83 -4.49 -8.66
C GLN A 309 -12.93 -5.38 -9.90
N TRP A 310 -12.26 -5.00 -10.99
CA TRP A 310 -12.19 -5.80 -12.23
C TRP A 310 -11.76 -7.24 -11.97
N CYS A 311 -10.73 -7.43 -11.14
CA CYS A 311 -10.22 -8.75 -10.74
C CYS A 311 -11.25 -9.59 -9.96
N ASN A 312 -12.10 -8.96 -9.13
CA ASN A 312 -13.16 -9.65 -8.39
C ASN A 312 -14.36 -10.04 -9.28
N GLU A 313 -14.52 -9.38 -10.42
CA GLU A 313 -15.63 -9.58 -11.37
C GLU A 313 -15.30 -10.60 -12.48
N HIS A 314 -14.03 -11.00 -12.60
CA HIS A 314 -13.53 -11.90 -13.63
C HIS A 314 -12.76 -13.10 -13.06
N ASP A 315 -13.18 -14.30 -13.42
CA ASP A 315 -12.49 -15.55 -13.05
C ASP A 315 -11.36 -15.90 -14.04
N ASN A 316 -10.30 -16.50 -13.50
CA ASN A 316 -9.19 -17.08 -14.25
C ASN A 316 -9.49 -18.51 -14.75
N GLU A 317 -8.52 -19.17 -15.39
CA GLU A 317 -8.71 -20.50 -16.00
C GLU A 317 -8.99 -21.64 -14.99
N ASP A 318 -8.70 -21.43 -13.70
CA ASP A 318 -9.02 -22.36 -12.60
C ASP A 318 -10.43 -22.14 -12.03
N GLY A 319 -11.18 -21.14 -12.50
CA GLY A 319 -12.51 -20.79 -11.99
C GLY A 319 -12.50 -20.10 -10.63
N VAL A 320 -11.46 -19.29 -10.36
CA VAL A 320 -11.38 -18.39 -9.20
C VAL A 320 -11.09 -16.96 -9.69
N PRO A 321 -11.51 -15.92 -8.95
CA PRO A 321 -11.25 -14.53 -9.35
C PRO A 321 -9.76 -14.26 -9.58
N TYR A 322 -9.45 -13.42 -10.57
CA TYR A 322 -8.07 -12.99 -10.81
C TYR A 322 -7.49 -12.29 -9.56
N ASP A 323 -6.19 -12.43 -9.33
CA ASP A 323 -5.47 -11.67 -8.32
C ASP A 323 -4.48 -10.69 -9.00
N LEU A 324 -4.81 -9.39 -8.91
CA LEU A 324 -4.01 -8.26 -9.39
C LEU A 324 -2.53 -8.33 -8.97
N TYR A 325 -2.22 -9.04 -7.89
CA TYR A 325 -0.92 -9.06 -7.25
C TYR A 325 -0.11 -10.34 -7.51
N THR A 326 -0.69 -11.39 -8.11
CA THR A 326 0.00 -12.67 -8.40
C THR A 326 -0.10 -13.17 -9.83
N ASP A 327 -1.12 -12.76 -10.59
CA ASP A 327 -1.48 -13.45 -11.83
C ASP A 327 -0.74 -12.91 -13.08
N GLY A 328 0.07 -11.88 -12.90
CA GLY A 328 0.92 -11.33 -13.97
C GLY A 328 0.16 -10.57 -15.04
N LEU A 329 -0.93 -9.88 -14.67
CA LEU A 329 -1.75 -9.10 -15.59
C LEU A 329 -0.91 -7.99 -16.23
N ARG A 330 -1.16 -7.73 -17.52
CA ARG A 330 -0.54 -6.64 -18.27
C ARG A 330 -1.62 -5.60 -18.56
N ILE A 331 -1.56 -4.49 -17.83
CA ILE A 331 -2.53 -3.40 -17.89
C ILE A 331 -1.97 -2.30 -18.78
N THR A 332 -2.42 -2.25 -20.04
CA THR A 332 -2.02 -1.21 -20.99
C THR A 332 -2.83 0.06 -20.76
N THR A 333 -2.15 1.21 -20.67
CA THR A 333 -2.75 2.53 -20.45
C THR A 333 -2.55 3.46 -21.64
N THR A 334 -3.24 4.60 -21.64
CA THR A 334 -3.11 5.65 -22.69
C THR A 334 -1.87 6.54 -22.52
N ILE A 335 -1.17 6.43 -21.39
CA ILE A 335 -0.04 7.31 -21.02
C ILE A 335 1.08 7.20 -22.04
N ASP A 336 1.65 8.33 -22.44
CA ASP A 336 2.90 8.37 -23.17
C ASP A 336 4.06 8.39 -22.16
N TYR A 337 4.95 7.39 -22.24
CA TYR A 337 6.05 7.27 -21.28
C TYR A 337 6.99 8.49 -21.30
N ASN A 338 7.26 9.04 -22.48
CA ASN A 338 8.21 10.16 -22.62
C ASN A 338 7.58 11.45 -22.07
N LEU A 339 6.31 11.73 -22.40
CA LEU A 339 5.57 12.86 -21.84
C LEU A 339 5.44 12.75 -20.31
N GLN A 340 5.21 11.54 -19.78
CA GLN A 340 5.19 11.30 -18.33
C GLN A 340 6.56 11.58 -17.66
N ILE A 341 7.67 11.25 -18.31
CA ILE A 341 9.01 11.57 -17.81
C ILE A 341 9.29 13.08 -17.87
N TYR A 342 8.95 13.74 -18.99
CA TYR A 342 9.12 15.19 -19.11
C TYR A 342 8.27 15.95 -18.08
N ALA A 343 7.00 15.56 -17.88
CA ALA A 343 6.13 16.15 -16.86
C ALA A 343 6.75 16.10 -15.45
N GLN A 344 7.29 14.94 -15.03
CA GLN A 344 7.98 14.82 -13.75
C GLN A 344 9.26 15.65 -13.66
N GLN A 345 10.04 15.73 -14.75
CA GLN A 345 11.26 16.53 -14.79
C GLN A 345 10.94 18.02 -14.65
N SER A 346 10.02 18.54 -15.46
CA SER A 346 9.55 19.93 -15.40
C SER A 346 8.97 20.29 -14.03
N VAL A 347 8.10 19.43 -13.46
CA VAL A 347 7.57 19.60 -12.10
C VAL A 347 8.71 19.67 -11.08
N LYS A 348 9.66 18.73 -11.11
CA LYS A 348 10.76 18.64 -10.14
C LYS A 348 11.69 19.86 -10.20
N GLU A 349 12.02 20.32 -11.40
CA GLU A 349 12.90 21.47 -11.61
C GLU A 349 12.22 22.78 -11.22
N TYR A 350 10.98 23.00 -11.66
CA TYR A 350 10.25 24.24 -11.39
C TYR A 350 9.84 24.36 -9.92
N MET A 351 9.35 23.28 -9.30
CA MET A 351 8.97 23.29 -7.88
C MET A 351 10.17 23.45 -6.95
N LYS A 352 11.36 22.95 -7.34
CA LYS A 352 12.62 23.25 -6.63
C LYS A 352 12.92 24.75 -6.61
N ASN A 353 12.74 25.43 -7.74
CA ASN A 353 12.97 26.88 -7.85
C ASN A 353 11.91 27.66 -7.05
N LEU A 354 10.63 27.32 -7.18
CA LEU A 354 9.55 27.94 -6.40
C LEU A 354 9.72 27.75 -4.89
N GLN A 355 10.16 26.56 -4.44
CA GLN A 355 10.47 26.34 -3.03
C GLN A 355 11.60 27.26 -2.56
N GLY A 356 12.62 27.49 -3.37
CA GLY A 356 13.69 28.44 -3.06
C GLY A 356 13.18 29.88 -2.88
N VAL A 357 12.21 30.32 -3.69
CA VAL A 357 11.55 31.63 -3.55
C VAL A 357 10.74 31.69 -2.25
N PHE A 358 9.94 30.66 -1.96
CA PHE A 358 9.15 30.55 -0.73
C PHE A 358 10.03 30.54 0.52
N ASP A 359 11.05 29.69 0.55
CA ASP A 359 12.00 29.58 1.67
C ASP A 359 12.74 30.90 1.91
N ASN A 360 13.05 31.65 0.85
CA ASN A 360 13.68 32.97 0.97
C ASN A 360 12.72 34.04 1.51
N HIS A 361 11.45 34.06 1.07
CA HIS A 361 10.42 34.97 1.61
C HIS A 361 10.23 34.76 3.13
N TRP A 362 10.28 33.51 3.59
CA TRP A 362 10.09 33.15 4.99
C TRP A 362 11.38 33.03 5.82
N LYS A 363 12.56 33.36 5.24
CA LYS A 363 13.88 33.08 5.84
C LYS A 363 14.07 33.65 7.26
N ASN A 364 13.50 34.82 7.53
CA ASN A 364 13.62 35.54 8.80
C ASN A 364 12.30 35.57 9.61
N ARG A 365 11.32 34.75 9.24
CA ARG A 365 9.96 34.72 9.81
C ARG A 365 9.58 33.30 10.23
N ASP A 366 8.69 33.18 11.21
CA ASP A 366 8.23 31.87 11.69
C ASP A 366 6.74 31.72 11.41
N ILE A 367 6.44 31.10 10.26
CA ILE A 367 5.09 30.76 9.79
C ILE A 367 4.24 30.16 10.91
N PHE A 368 4.80 29.34 11.80
CA PHE A 368 4.03 28.64 12.83
C PHE A 368 3.80 29.46 14.11
N LYS A 369 4.46 30.62 14.25
CA LYS A 369 4.17 31.62 15.28
C LYS A 369 3.21 32.68 14.77
N GLU A 370 3.38 33.11 13.53
CA GLU A 370 2.51 34.09 12.88
C GLU A 370 1.15 33.47 12.55
N GLU A 371 1.13 32.23 12.03
CA GLU A 371 -0.07 31.45 11.69
C GLU A 371 -0.16 30.13 12.49
N PRO A 372 -0.41 30.19 13.82
CA PRO A 372 -0.44 29.00 14.68
C PRO A 372 -1.58 28.02 14.32
N GLY A 373 -2.59 28.48 13.58
CA GLY A 373 -3.67 27.65 13.05
C GLY A 373 -3.17 26.52 12.14
N ILE A 374 -2.13 26.76 11.33
CA ILE A 374 -1.57 25.77 10.38
C ILE A 374 -1.05 24.55 11.14
N LEU A 375 -0.21 24.79 12.15
CA LEU A 375 0.37 23.71 12.96
C LEU A 375 -0.70 23.00 13.79
N LYS A 376 -1.66 23.73 14.35
CA LYS A 376 -2.78 23.17 15.13
C LYS A 376 -3.65 22.24 14.28
N ALA A 377 -3.99 22.62 13.06
CA ALA A 377 -4.76 21.80 12.13
C ALA A 377 -3.98 20.54 11.71
N ALA A 378 -2.69 20.69 11.37
CA ALA A 378 -1.81 19.59 10.99
C ALA A 378 -1.61 18.55 12.12
N LEU A 379 -1.59 19.00 13.38
CA LEU A 379 -1.49 18.11 14.55
C LEU A 379 -2.83 17.43 14.86
N LYS A 380 -3.97 18.13 14.74
CA LYS A 380 -5.31 17.57 14.98
C LYS A 380 -5.61 16.35 14.08
N ASN A 381 -5.17 16.41 12.82
CA ASN A 381 -5.50 15.40 11.80
C ASN A 381 -4.49 14.24 11.73
N ARG A 382 -3.54 14.14 12.68
CA ARG A 382 -2.54 13.07 12.74
C ARG A 382 -2.76 12.19 13.97
N ASP A 383 -2.44 10.91 13.85
CA ASP A 383 -2.31 10.02 15.01
C ASP A 383 -1.06 10.39 15.82
N ILE A 384 -1.20 11.38 16.69
CA ILE A 384 -0.16 11.85 17.62
C ILE A 384 -0.48 11.56 19.09
N LYS A 385 -1.63 10.92 19.37
CA LYS A 385 -2.02 10.59 20.75
C LYS A 385 -0.96 9.70 21.41
N GLY A 386 -0.40 10.18 22.52
CA GLY A 386 0.65 9.48 23.27
C GLY A 386 2.07 9.56 22.67
N LYS A 387 2.30 10.29 21.57
CA LYS A 387 3.64 10.47 20.99
C LYS A 387 4.27 11.77 21.51
N ASN A 388 5.48 11.66 22.07
CA ASN A 388 6.26 12.85 22.46
C ASN A 388 6.73 13.59 21.19
N LEU A 389 6.36 14.87 21.07
CA LEU A 389 6.66 15.71 19.91
C LEU A 389 8.11 16.26 19.92
N ASP A 390 8.67 16.45 21.11
CA ASP A 390 10.03 16.97 21.32
C ASP A 390 11.10 15.87 21.29
N GLU A 391 10.67 14.60 21.26
CA GLU A 391 11.57 13.45 21.11
C GLU A 391 12.34 13.52 19.79
N LYS A 392 13.67 13.47 19.89
CA LYS A 392 14.57 13.42 18.74
C LYS A 392 14.56 12.03 18.12
N ILE A 393 14.12 11.95 16.86
CA ILE A 393 14.14 10.74 16.05
C ILE A 393 15.23 10.82 14.98
N ARG A 394 15.89 9.70 14.68
CA ARG A 394 16.77 9.57 13.52
C ARG A 394 15.90 9.22 12.30
N THR A 395 15.95 10.05 11.26
CA THR A 395 15.08 9.90 10.07
C THR A 395 15.73 10.52 8.82
N SER A 396 15.24 10.13 7.65
CA SER A 396 15.67 10.65 6.36
C SER A 396 14.60 11.62 5.84
N LEU A 397 14.94 12.91 5.76
CA LEU A 397 14.02 13.95 5.29
C LEU A 397 14.10 14.12 3.76
N PHE A 398 12.96 14.24 3.10
CA PHE A 398 12.91 14.70 1.72
C PHE A 398 13.43 16.13 1.58
N THR A 399 14.27 16.38 0.59
CA THR A 399 14.65 17.72 0.13
C THR A 399 14.77 17.73 -1.39
N TRP A 400 14.72 18.91 -2.02
CA TRP A 400 14.95 19.08 -3.46
C TRP A 400 16.39 18.77 -3.92
N ASN A 401 17.30 18.47 -2.99
CA ASN A 401 18.66 17.98 -3.26
C ASN A 401 18.81 16.48 -2.96
N GLY A 402 17.70 15.77 -2.69
CA GLY A 402 17.68 14.37 -2.31
C GLY A 402 17.34 14.16 -0.84
N LEU A 403 17.57 12.95 -0.35
CA LEU A 403 17.27 12.55 1.03
C LEU A 403 18.38 13.05 1.96
N ARG A 404 17.99 13.64 3.09
CA ARG A 404 18.91 14.08 4.14
C ARG A 404 18.66 13.32 5.43
N ASP A 405 19.55 12.37 5.73
CA ASP A 405 19.63 11.71 7.03
C ASP A 405 19.93 12.72 8.13
N THR A 406 19.14 12.71 9.20
CA THR A 406 19.29 13.64 10.31
C THR A 406 18.69 13.11 11.61
N THR A 407 18.95 13.81 12.71
CA THR A 407 18.32 13.60 14.02
C THR A 407 17.56 14.86 14.39
N ILE A 408 16.23 14.80 14.36
CA ILE A 408 15.32 15.96 14.45
C ILE A 408 14.16 15.64 15.41
N THR A 409 13.55 16.66 16.03
CA THR A 409 12.32 16.44 16.81
C THR A 409 11.18 15.98 15.89
N ARG A 410 10.19 15.26 16.42
CA ARG A 410 8.98 14.92 15.64
C ARG A 410 8.23 16.19 15.20
N LEU A 411 8.20 17.21 16.06
CA LEU A 411 7.58 18.50 15.76
C LEU A 411 8.24 19.20 14.56
N ASP A 412 9.57 19.32 14.56
CA ASP A 412 10.27 20.03 13.49
C ASP A 412 10.31 19.21 12.19
N SER A 413 10.22 17.87 12.26
CA SER A 413 9.94 17.04 11.09
C SER A 413 8.56 17.33 10.49
N ILE A 414 7.51 17.48 11.31
CA ILE A 414 6.17 17.89 10.82
C ILE A 414 6.23 19.28 10.18
N LYS A 415 6.87 20.25 10.86
CA LYS A 415 7.07 21.61 10.33
C LYS A 415 7.84 21.62 9.01
N HIS A 416 8.84 20.76 8.84
CA HIS A 416 9.60 20.61 7.60
C HIS A 416 8.68 20.26 6.42
N TYR A 417 7.86 19.21 6.55
CA TYR A 417 6.92 18.81 5.49
C TYR A 417 5.77 19.82 5.28
N LEU A 418 5.36 20.58 6.29
CA LEU A 418 4.34 21.63 6.14
C LEU A 418 4.80 22.86 5.34
N LYS A 419 6.11 23.04 5.13
CA LYS A 419 6.65 24.17 4.34
C LYS A 419 6.75 23.90 2.84
N PHE A 420 6.47 22.68 2.37
CA PHE A 420 6.60 22.37 0.95
C PHE A 420 5.41 22.85 0.14
N LEU A 421 5.71 23.56 -0.95
CA LEU A 421 4.76 23.81 -2.03
C LEU A 421 4.43 22.49 -2.72
N ASN A 422 3.14 22.29 -3.02
CA ASN A 422 2.64 21.11 -3.73
C ASN A 422 2.08 21.51 -5.10
N VAL A 423 1.84 20.52 -5.97
CA VAL A 423 1.49 20.72 -7.38
C VAL A 423 0.69 19.52 -7.90
N GLY A 424 -0.25 19.77 -8.81
CA GLY A 424 -0.82 18.76 -9.71
C GLY A 424 -0.44 19.12 -11.15
N PHE A 425 -0.17 18.11 -11.98
CA PHE A 425 0.01 18.26 -13.42
C PHE A 425 -0.70 17.10 -14.12
N VAL A 426 -1.42 17.41 -15.20
CA VAL A 426 -2.12 16.43 -16.02
C VAL A 426 -2.06 16.88 -17.49
N ALA A 427 -1.96 15.94 -18.42
CA ALA A 427 -2.02 16.21 -19.85
C ALA A 427 -2.97 15.21 -20.51
N VAL A 428 -3.94 15.73 -21.27
CA VAL A 428 -5.00 14.97 -21.95
C VAL A 428 -5.02 15.34 -23.42
N GLU A 429 -5.33 14.38 -24.30
CA GLU A 429 -5.56 14.60 -25.73
C GLU A 429 -7.02 15.03 -25.97
N PRO A 430 -7.29 16.28 -26.41
CA PRO A 430 -8.65 16.81 -26.41
C PRO A 430 -9.66 16.02 -27.25
N LYS A 431 -9.22 15.47 -28.39
CA LYS A 431 -10.08 14.74 -29.35
C LYS A 431 -10.48 13.33 -28.93
N THR A 432 -9.89 12.81 -27.87
CA THR A 432 -10.07 11.41 -27.47
C THR A 432 -10.33 11.26 -25.99
N GLY A 433 -10.04 12.27 -25.15
CA GLY A 433 -9.97 12.12 -23.70
C GLY A 433 -8.76 11.32 -23.21
N ALA A 434 -7.85 10.87 -24.10
CA ALA A 434 -6.76 9.98 -23.71
C ALA A 434 -5.74 10.70 -22.81
N LEU A 435 -5.58 10.21 -21.58
CA LEU A 435 -4.62 10.69 -20.61
C LEU A 435 -3.19 10.38 -21.08
N LYS A 436 -2.36 11.41 -21.27
CA LYS A 436 -0.97 11.26 -21.73
C LYS A 436 0.05 11.38 -20.60
N ALA A 437 -0.22 12.17 -19.57
CA ALA A 437 0.64 12.28 -18.38
C ALA A 437 -0.16 12.67 -17.11
N TRP A 438 0.31 12.22 -15.93
CA TRP A 438 -0.30 12.44 -14.62
C TRP A 438 0.76 12.53 -13.50
N VAL A 439 0.81 13.67 -12.79
CA VAL A 439 1.68 13.89 -11.62
C VAL A 439 0.86 14.54 -10.49
N GLY A 440 0.50 13.74 -9.49
CA GLY A 440 -0.35 14.18 -8.36
C GLY A 440 0.38 14.90 -7.23
N GLY A 441 1.69 15.13 -7.31
CA GLY A 441 2.46 15.76 -6.26
C GLY A 441 3.97 15.65 -6.43
N ILE A 442 4.70 16.29 -5.51
CA ILE A 442 6.15 16.49 -5.62
C ILE A 442 7.00 15.24 -5.34
N ASP A 443 6.51 14.33 -4.49
CA ASP A 443 7.14 13.03 -4.20
C ASP A 443 6.14 12.10 -3.51
N PHE A 444 5.69 11.06 -4.21
CA PHE A 444 4.67 10.13 -3.72
C PHE A 444 5.06 9.39 -2.43
N ARG A 445 6.35 9.24 -2.13
CA ARG A 445 6.84 8.57 -0.91
C ARG A 445 6.51 9.36 0.35
N PHE A 446 6.40 10.70 0.22
CA PHE A 446 6.16 11.63 1.32
C PHE A 446 4.78 12.31 1.23
N TYR A 447 4.24 12.47 0.01
CA TYR A 447 2.97 13.13 -0.27
C TYR A 447 2.07 12.23 -1.13
N LYS A 448 1.23 11.42 -0.47
CA LYS A 448 0.27 10.52 -1.14
C LYS A 448 -1.04 11.19 -1.56
N TYR A 449 -1.26 12.44 -1.16
CA TYR A 449 -2.46 13.20 -1.53
C TYR A 449 -2.31 13.67 -2.97
N ASP A 450 -3.23 13.25 -3.85
CA ASP A 450 -3.19 13.56 -5.27
C ASP A 450 -3.81 14.94 -5.54
N HIS A 451 -3.00 15.87 -6.03
CA HIS A 451 -3.38 17.24 -6.33
C HIS A 451 -4.06 17.41 -7.68
N VAL A 452 -4.13 16.38 -8.53
CA VAL A 452 -4.90 16.42 -9.78
C VAL A 452 -6.39 16.24 -9.50
N THR A 453 -6.75 15.31 -8.60
CA THR A 453 -8.14 15.07 -8.18
C THR A 453 -8.58 15.93 -6.99
N ALA A 454 -7.66 16.57 -6.27
CA ALA A 454 -8.00 17.45 -5.16
C ALA A 454 -8.72 18.73 -5.61
N PRO A 455 -9.93 19.03 -5.12
CA PRO A 455 -10.59 20.29 -5.41
C PRO A 455 -9.82 21.49 -4.86
N ARG A 456 -9.73 22.57 -5.65
CA ARG A 456 -9.17 23.87 -5.26
C ARG A 456 -10.00 24.98 -5.88
N GLN A 457 -9.96 26.17 -5.28
CA GLN A 457 -10.59 27.34 -5.89
C GLN A 457 -9.93 27.61 -7.25
N THR A 458 -10.75 27.69 -8.30
CA THR A 458 -10.29 27.81 -9.69
C THR A 458 -9.75 29.20 -10.01
N GLY A 459 -10.17 30.22 -9.27
CA GLY A 459 -9.81 31.61 -9.56
C GLY A 459 -10.19 32.02 -10.98
N SER A 460 -9.35 32.84 -11.60
CA SER A 460 -9.59 33.31 -12.96
C SER A 460 -9.60 32.22 -14.05
N ALA A 461 -9.21 30.97 -13.74
CA ALA A 461 -9.30 29.86 -14.68
C ALA A 461 -10.75 29.44 -15.00
N PHE A 462 -11.76 29.87 -14.23
CA PHE A 462 -13.16 29.62 -14.58
C PHE A 462 -13.68 30.57 -15.69
N LYS A 463 -13.02 31.72 -15.92
CA LYS A 463 -13.53 32.77 -16.83
C LYS A 463 -13.83 32.26 -18.25
N PRO A 464 -13.02 31.42 -18.91
CA PRO A 464 -13.34 30.95 -20.26
C PRO A 464 -14.66 30.18 -20.36
N VAL A 465 -15.11 29.51 -19.29
CA VAL A 465 -16.41 28.83 -19.24
C VAL A 465 -17.55 29.85 -19.19
N ALA A 466 -17.44 30.88 -18.34
CA ALA A 466 -18.43 31.97 -18.29
C ALA A 466 -18.49 32.79 -19.58
N TYR A 467 -17.34 32.97 -20.25
CA TYR A 467 -17.29 33.68 -21.54
C TYR A 467 -17.88 32.83 -22.66
N LEU A 468 -17.69 31.51 -22.65
CA LEU A 468 -18.39 30.61 -23.57
C LEU A 468 -19.91 30.64 -23.33
N ALA A 469 -20.36 30.59 -22.08
CA ALA A 469 -21.78 30.68 -21.74
C ALA A 469 -22.43 31.98 -22.25
N ALA A 470 -21.73 33.11 -22.21
CA ALA A 470 -22.21 34.36 -22.78
C ALA A 470 -22.39 34.26 -24.31
N LEU A 471 -21.43 33.66 -25.03
CA LEU A 471 -21.55 33.46 -26.49
C LEU A 471 -22.69 32.48 -26.85
N GLU A 472 -22.86 31.39 -26.09
CA GLU A 472 -23.99 30.45 -26.27
C GLU A 472 -25.34 31.15 -25.99
N ASN A 473 -25.38 32.11 -25.06
CA ASN A 473 -26.56 32.94 -24.77
C ASN A 473 -26.73 34.12 -25.78
N GLY A 474 -25.99 34.13 -26.89
CA GLY A 474 -26.12 35.11 -27.97
C GLY A 474 -25.45 36.47 -27.74
N ILE A 475 -24.59 36.59 -26.73
CA ILE A 475 -23.78 37.81 -26.51
C ILE A 475 -22.68 37.89 -27.57
N LEU A 476 -22.55 39.05 -28.22
CA LEU A 476 -21.54 39.24 -29.27
C LEU A 476 -20.13 39.45 -28.66
N PRO A 477 -19.07 38.86 -29.25
CA PRO A 477 -17.70 38.93 -28.72
C PRO A 477 -17.07 40.34 -28.77
N ASP A 478 -17.64 41.23 -29.58
CA ASP A 478 -17.28 42.65 -29.72
C ASP A 478 -18.11 43.58 -28.82
N LYS A 479 -19.05 43.05 -28.01
CA LYS A 479 -19.75 43.83 -26.98
C LYS A 479 -18.74 44.47 -26.03
N TYR A 480 -18.86 45.79 -25.88
CA TYR A 480 -18.00 46.58 -25.01
C TYR A 480 -18.57 46.69 -23.59
N TYR A 481 -17.73 46.36 -22.61
CA TYR A 481 -18.03 46.47 -21.18
C TYR A 481 -17.21 47.60 -20.54
N PRO A 482 -17.81 48.45 -19.69
CA PRO A 482 -17.08 49.45 -18.92
C PRO A 482 -16.25 48.76 -17.84
N ASN A 483 -14.95 49.06 -17.75
CA ASN A 483 -14.11 48.57 -16.65
C ASN A 483 -14.28 49.45 -15.41
N VAL A 484 -15.38 49.29 -14.68
CA VAL A 484 -15.70 50.08 -13.47
C VAL A 484 -15.98 49.17 -12.28
N GLN A 485 -15.65 49.65 -11.08
CA GLN A 485 -16.09 49.00 -9.85
C GLN A 485 -17.58 49.29 -9.66
N LYS A 486 -18.37 48.22 -9.47
CA LYS A 486 -19.83 48.26 -9.28
C LYS A 486 -20.18 47.68 -7.90
N ILE A 487 -21.32 48.09 -7.35
CA ILE A 487 -21.95 47.46 -6.18
C ILE A 487 -23.13 46.66 -6.72
N TYR A 488 -23.31 45.44 -6.23
CA TYR A 488 -24.39 44.54 -6.61
C TYR A 488 -25.33 44.36 -5.43
N ASP A 489 -26.30 45.28 -5.30
CA ASP A 489 -27.22 45.39 -4.16
C ASP A 489 -28.00 44.08 -3.87
N ASP A 490 -28.36 43.33 -4.92
CA ASP A 490 -29.04 42.02 -4.83
C ASP A 490 -28.15 40.90 -4.21
N TYR A 491 -26.88 41.19 -3.92
CA TYR A 491 -25.87 40.24 -3.47
C TYR A 491 -25.06 40.79 -2.29
N ASP A 492 -25.74 41.19 -1.20
CA ASP A 492 -25.14 41.69 0.04
C ASP A 492 -24.16 42.88 -0.17
N ASP A 493 -24.55 43.84 -1.04
CA ASP A 493 -23.73 44.99 -1.46
C ASP A 493 -22.32 44.59 -1.97
N TRP A 494 -22.18 43.38 -2.53
CA TRP A 494 -20.89 42.87 -2.97
C TRP A 494 -20.28 43.76 -4.06
N SER A 495 -18.98 44.04 -3.93
CA SER A 495 -18.26 44.91 -4.87
C SER A 495 -16.91 44.30 -5.26
N PRO A 496 -16.83 43.58 -6.41
CA PRO A 496 -15.60 42.95 -6.87
C PRO A 496 -14.58 43.99 -7.34
N ARG A 497 -13.30 43.74 -7.02
CA ARG A 497 -12.17 44.55 -7.46
C ARG A 497 -11.32 43.81 -8.48
N ASN A 498 -10.62 44.56 -9.33
CA ASN A 498 -9.60 44.02 -10.22
C ASN A 498 -8.35 43.61 -9.41
N SER A 499 -7.45 42.83 -10.03
CA SER A 499 -6.17 42.43 -9.42
C SER A 499 -5.20 43.60 -9.21
N HIS A 500 -5.38 44.66 -10.00
CA HIS A 500 -4.76 45.97 -9.87
C HIS A 500 -5.91 47.00 -9.82
N ASP A 501 -5.77 48.09 -9.09
CA ASP A 501 -6.81 49.13 -8.95
C ASP A 501 -6.94 50.04 -10.20
N ASP A 502 -6.79 49.45 -11.39
CA ASP A 502 -6.94 50.09 -12.69
C ASP A 502 -8.40 49.99 -13.16
N TYR A 503 -9.06 51.15 -13.24
CA TYR A 503 -10.44 51.33 -13.67
C TYR A 503 -10.53 52.39 -14.78
N GLY A 504 -11.55 52.29 -15.62
CA GLY A 504 -11.81 53.16 -16.76
C GLY A 504 -11.61 52.51 -18.13
N GLY A 505 -12.13 53.17 -19.15
CA GLY A 505 -12.19 52.65 -20.51
C GLY A 505 -13.24 51.54 -20.71
N TYR A 506 -13.30 51.03 -21.94
CA TYR A 506 -14.19 49.96 -22.36
C TYR A 506 -13.39 48.81 -22.98
N TYR A 507 -13.81 47.58 -22.72
CA TYR A 507 -13.15 46.36 -23.19
C TYR A 507 -14.14 45.44 -23.88
N THR A 508 -13.75 44.87 -25.02
CA THR A 508 -14.44 43.71 -25.60
C THR A 508 -14.22 42.47 -24.74
N MET A 509 -15.00 41.41 -24.94
CA MET A 509 -14.78 40.12 -24.25
C MET A 509 -13.33 39.65 -24.43
N LYS A 510 -12.77 39.74 -25.64
CA LYS A 510 -11.38 39.39 -25.91
C LYS A 510 -10.38 40.18 -25.06
N GLY A 511 -10.51 41.51 -25.03
CA GLY A 511 -9.60 42.37 -24.26
C GLY A 511 -9.75 42.21 -22.74
N ALA A 512 -10.96 41.95 -22.27
CA ALA A 512 -11.25 41.68 -20.86
C ALA A 512 -10.68 40.34 -20.40
N LEU A 513 -10.80 39.28 -21.22
CA LEU A 513 -10.23 37.97 -20.90
C LEU A 513 -8.71 38.00 -20.95
N ALA A 514 -8.11 38.64 -21.96
CA ALA A 514 -6.65 38.80 -22.10
C ALA A 514 -6.00 39.42 -20.85
N LYS A 515 -6.61 40.48 -20.31
CA LYS A 515 -6.19 41.14 -19.05
C LYS A 515 -6.77 40.51 -17.78
N SER A 516 -7.62 39.49 -17.92
CA SER A 516 -8.35 38.84 -16.83
C SER A 516 -9.12 39.81 -15.92
N LEU A 517 -9.80 40.82 -16.48
CA LEU A 517 -10.53 41.84 -15.70
C LEU A 517 -11.68 41.22 -14.89
N ASN A 518 -11.69 41.43 -13.57
CA ASN A 518 -12.67 40.83 -12.67
C ASN A 518 -14.05 41.48 -12.82
N THR A 519 -14.10 42.82 -12.86
CA THR A 519 -15.33 43.60 -12.98
C THR A 519 -16.12 43.22 -14.24
N VAL A 520 -15.44 43.21 -15.39
CA VAL A 520 -16.03 42.81 -16.68
C VAL A 520 -16.46 41.35 -16.70
N SER A 521 -15.66 40.44 -16.10
CA SER A 521 -16.01 39.01 -16.08
C SER A 521 -17.29 38.71 -15.29
N VAL A 522 -17.61 39.52 -14.27
CA VAL A 522 -18.87 39.41 -13.53
C VAL A 522 -20.05 39.86 -14.39
N GLU A 523 -19.94 40.99 -15.12
CA GLU A 523 -21.00 41.43 -16.04
C GLU A 523 -21.21 40.43 -17.19
N VAL A 524 -20.14 39.82 -17.73
CA VAL A 524 -20.21 38.74 -18.74
C VAL A 524 -20.96 37.51 -18.20
N LEU A 525 -20.70 37.10 -16.95
CA LEU A 525 -21.44 36.01 -16.31
C LEU A 525 -22.93 36.35 -16.11
N LEU A 526 -23.24 37.60 -15.74
CA LEU A 526 -24.62 38.04 -15.55
C LEU A 526 -25.39 38.10 -16.88
N ASP A 527 -24.76 38.55 -17.97
CA ASP A 527 -25.31 38.49 -19.32
C ASP A 527 -25.53 37.04 -19.82
N ALA A 528 -24.64 36.12 -19.46
CA ALA A 528 -24.79 34.70 -19.78
C ALA A 528 -25.95 34.03 -19.01
N GLY A 529 -26.23 34.52 -17.81
CA GLY A 529 -27.04 33.84 -16.80
C GLY A 529 -26.19 32.86 -15.99
N ILE A 530 -26.30 32.94 -14.66
CA ILE A 530 -25.50 32.09 -13.75
C ILE A 530 -25.90 30.62 -13.90
N ALA A 531 -27.20 30.30 -13.92
CA ALA A 531 -27.71 28.95 -14.13
C ALA A 531 -27.24 28.35 -15.48
N ASN A 532 -27.40 29.10 -16.58
CA ASN A 532 -26.92 28.69 -17.91
C ASN A 532 -25.41 28.37 -17.90
N THR A 533 -24.62 29.18 -17.19
CA THR A 533 -23.17 28.96 -17.06
C THR A 533 -22.85 27.71 -16.24
N ILE A 534 -23.61 27.45 -15.18
CA ILE A 534 -23.47 26.24 -14.36
C ILE A 534 -23.82 24.98 -15.16
N ASP A 535 -24.89 25.03 -15.96
CA ASP A 535 -25.31 23.88 -16.76
C ASP A 535 -24.35 23.63 -17.93
N LEU A 536 -23.86 24.67 -18.60
CA LEU A 536 -22.77 24.54 -19.57
C LEU A 536 -21.51 23.95 -18.91
N ALA A 537 -21.13 24.43 -17.72
CA ALA A 537 -19.95 23.93 -17.01
C ALA A 537 -20.04 22.43 -16.72
N LYS A 538 -21.20 21.95 -16.24
CA LYS A 538 -21.47 20.51 -16.03
C LYS A 538 -21.37 19.73 -17.34
N ASN A 539 -22.01 20.22 -18.40
CA ASN A 539 -22.00 19.55 -19.70
C ASN A 539 -20.58 19.47 -20.31
N LEU A 540 -19.69 20.42 -20.01
CA LEU A 540 -18.28 20.38 -20.38
C LEU A 540 -17.42 19.41 -19.53
N GLY A 541 -17.98 18.78 -18.49
CA GLY A 541 -17.30 17.83 -17.61
C GLY A 541 -16.94 18.35 -16.21
N ILE A 542 -17.50 19.48 -15.75
CA ILE A 542 -17.29 19.95 -14.38
C ILE A 542 -18.31 19.30 -13.44
N ASP A 543 -17.91 18.17 -12.83
CA ASP A 543 -18.70 17.41 -11.85
C ASP A 543 -18.89 18.14 -10.49
N ALA A 544 -18.13 19.20 -10.23
CA ALA A 544 -18.12 19.91 -8.96
C ALA A 544 -19.40 20.74 -8.74
N GLU A 545 -19.84 20.85 -7.48
CA GLU A 545 -20.94 21.75 -7.10
C GLU A 545 -20.52 23.21 -7.30
N LEU A 546 -21.25 23.92 -8.16
CA LEU A 546 -20.97 25.32 -8.50
C LEU A 546 -21.93 26.27 -7.77
N PRO A 547 -21.44 27.31 -7.08
CA PRO A 547 -22.28 28.28 -6.41
C PRO A 547 -23.03 29.17 -7.40
N GLU A 548 -24.34 29.33 -7.20
CA GLU A 548 -25.21 30.20 -8.01
C GLU A 548 -25.11 31.69 -7.59
N TYR A 549 -23.89 32.21 -7.60
CA TYR A 549 -23.57 33.60 -7.24
C TYR A 549 -22.65 34.26 -8.28
N PRO A 550 -22.71 35.60 -8.48
CA PRO A 550 -21.86 36.30 -9.47
C PRO A 550 -20.35 36.16 -9.21
N SER A 551 -19.97 35.85 -7.96
CA SER A 551 -18.60 35.51 -7.57
C SER A 551 -18.05 34.25 -8.25
N LEU A 552 -18.90 33.41 -8.85
CA LEU A 552 -18.50 32.28 -9.70
C LEU A 552 -17.58 32.73 -10.85
N ALA A 553 -17.77 33.93 -11.42
CA ALA A 553 -16.91 34.50 -12.47
C ALA A 553 -15.46 34.70 -12.02
N LEU A 554 -15.22 34.75 -10.72
CA LEU A 554 -13.91 34.90 -10.09
C LEU A 554 -13.34 33.57 -9.57
N GLY A 555 -14.04 32.45 -9.82
CA GLY A 555 -13.61 31.09 -9.48
C GLY A 555 -13.55 30.79 -7.99
N VAL A 556 -14.57 31.25 -7.24
CA VAL A 556 -14.77 30.85 -5.84
C VAL A 556 -15.12 29.36 -5.68
N ALA A 557 -15.61 28.74 -6.76
CA ALA A 557 -15.93 27.31 -6.85
C ALA A 557 -14.68 26.44 -6.65
N SER A 558 -14.81 25.36 -5.89
CA SER A 558 -13.72 24.39 -5.69
C SER A 558 -13.85 23.22 -6.66
N VAL A 559 -13.03 23.22 -7.71
CA VAL A 559 -13.04 22.21 -8.79
C VAL A 559 -11.70 21.48 -8.81
N SER A 560 -11.64 20.23 -9.24
CA SER A 560 -10.36 19.53 -9.39
C SER A 560 -9.61 19.95 -10.66
N LEU A 561 -8.31 19.67 -10.73
CA LEU A 561 -7.54 19.95 -11.95
C LEU A 561 -7.96 19.03 -13.11
N LYS A 562 -8.40 17.79 -12.82
CA LYS A 562 -8.99 16.88 -13.84
C LYS A 562 -10.15 17.60 -14.55
N ASP A 563 -11.17 18.00 -13.80
CA ASP A 563 -12.43 18.47 -14.37
C ASP A 563 -12.25 19.81 -15.10
N MET A 564 -11.35 20.68 -14.59
CA MET A 564 -10.93 21.89 -15.29
C MET A 564 -10.22 21.58 -16.62
N VAL A 565 -9.38 20.55 -16.69
CA VAL A 565 -8.69 20.15 -17.93
C VAL A 565 -9.65 19.46 -18.90
N GLU A 566 -10.63 18.70 -18.42
CA GLU A 566 -11.68 18.12 -19.25
C GLU A 566 -12.56 19.21 -19.88
N ALA A 567 -12.98 20.23 -19.12
CA ALA A 567 -13.72 21.36 -19.65
C ALA A 567 -12.92 22.16 -20.70
N TYR A 568 -11.63 22.42 -20.45
CA TYR A 568 -10.76 23.05 -21.44
C TYR A 568 -10.52 22.17 -22.67
N ALA A 569 -10.43 20.85 -22.49
CA ALA A 569 -10.31 19.90 -23.59
C ALA A 569 -11.58 19.90 -24.47
N ALA A 570 -12.77 19.92 -23.87
CA ALA A 570 -14.04 20.04 -24.58
C ALA A 570 -14.11 21.34 -25.42
N ILE A 571 -13.67 22.48 -24.86
CA ILE A 571 -13.61 23.77 -25.59
C ILE A 571 -12.62 23.70 -26.77
N VAL A 572 -11.47 23.04 -26.61
CA VAL A 572 -10.50 22.84 -27.70
C VAL A 572 -10.99 21.80 -28.73
N ASN A 573 -11.90 20.92 -28.33
CA ASN A 573 -12.52 19.88 -29.15
C ASN A 573 -13.90 20.31 -29.70
N ASP A 574 -14.03 21.58 -30.10
CA ASP A 574 -15.23 22.13 -30.75
C ASP A 574 -16.55 21.97 -29.94
N GLY A 575 -16.46 21.87 -28.61
CA GLY A 575 -17.62 21.71 -27.73
C GLY A 575 -18.05 20.25 -27.51
N ILE A 576 -17.20 19.28 -27.85
CA ILE A 576 -17.45 17.85 -27.65
C ILE A 576 -16.66 17.36 -26.42
N PRO A 577 -17.33 17.05 -25.29
CA PRO A 577 -16.65 16.65 -24.06
C PRO A 577 -16.21 15.18 -24.10
N HIS A 578 -15.06 14.88 -23.49
CA HIS A 578 -14.59 13.51 -23.29
C HIS A 578 -14.05 13.34 -21.87
N GLU A 579 -14.59 12.39 -21.12
CA GLU A 579 -14.00 11.93 -19.87
C GLU A 579 -12.55 11.48 -20.08
N THR A 580 -11.70 11.68 -19.06
CA THR A 580 -10.30 11.25 -19.07
C THR A 580 -10.19 9.72 -19.12
N ARG A 581 -9.78 9.18 -20.26
CA ARG A 581 -9.56 7.75 -20.54
C ARG A 581 -8.14 7.36 -20.21
N TYR A 582 -7.95 6.21 -19.57
CA TYR A 582 -6.62 5.78 -19.12
C TYR A 582 -6.34 4.27 -19.15
N LEU A 583 -7.36 3.40 -19.25
CA LEU A 583 -7.16 1.96 -19.52
C LEU A 583 -7.36 1.68 -21.02
N VAL A 584 -6.62 0.74 -21.59
CA VAL A 584 -6.76 0.36 -23.01
C VAL A 584 -7.07 -1.12 -23.13
N GLU A 585 -6.29 -1.94 -22.43
CA GLU A 585 -6.40 -3.39 -22.49
C GLU A 585 -5.87 -4.00 -21.18
N ILE A 586 -6.52 -5.07 -20.70
CA ILE A 586 -5.93 -5.99 -19.73
C ILE A 586 -5.70 -7.33 -20.44
N SER A 587 -4.47 -7.82 -20.40
CA SER A 587 -4.09 -9.15 -20.88
C SER A 587 -3.42 -9.98 -19.79
N ASP A 588 -3.39 -11.30 -19.97
CA ASP A 588 -2.71 -12.21 -19.05
C ASP A 588 -1.17 -12.16 -19.21
N LYS A 589 -0.47 -12.92 -18.37
CA LYS A 589 1.00 -13.09 -18.43
C LYS A 589 1.53 -13.60 -19.77
N ASN A 590 0.70 -14.23 -20.60
CA ASN A 590 1.04 -14.77 -21.92
C ASN A 590 0.70 -13.79 -23.06
N GLY A 591 0.04 -12.66 -22.79
CA GLY A 591 -0.45 -11.72 -23.78
C GLY A 591 -1.81 -12.09 -24.40
N LYS A 592 -2.54 -13.04 -23.81
CA LYS A 592 -3.95 -13.30 -24.16
C LYS A 592 -4.79 -12.14 -23.61
N VAL A 593 -5.47 -11.43 -24.51
CA VAL A 593 -6.37 -10.33 -24.14
C VAL A 593 -7.52 -10.87 -23.30
N LEU A 594 -7.73 -10.27 -22.13
CA LEU A 594 -8.83 -10.56 -21.21
C LEU A 594 -9.95 -9.53 -21.39
N GLU A 595 -9.60 -8.24 -21.43
CA GLU A 595 -10.55 -7.15 -21.71
C GLU A 595 -9.93 -6.06 -22.59
N LYS A 596 -10.77 -5.44 -23.45
CA LYS A 596 -10.47 -4.21 -24.18
C LYS A 596 -11.44 -3.11 -23.78
N PHE A 597 -10.90 -2.03 -23.24
CA PHE A 597 -11.67 -0.86 -22.84
C PHE A 597 -12.07 -0.08 -24.09
N LYS A 598 -13.29 -0.31 -24.55
CA LYS A 598 -13.91 0.51 -25.58
C LYS A 598 -14.52 1.73 -24.93
N TYR A 599 -14.10 2.89 -25.39
CA TYR A 599 -14.73 4.14 -25.03
C TYR A 599 -15.49 4.67 -26.23
N GLU A 600 -16.80 4.82 -26.08
CA GLU A 600 -17.65 5.40 -27.12
C GLU A 600 -17.21 6.85 -27.38
N SER A 601 -17.28 7.28 -28.64
CA SER A 601 -17.15 8.70 -28.96
C SER A 601 -18.31 9.42 -28.27
N ALA A 602 -18.05 10.47 -27.50
CA ALA A 602 -19.12 11.41 -27.21
C ALA A 602 -19.47 12.07 -28.56
N GLU A 603 -20.66 11.83 -29.07
CA GLU A 603 -21.15 12.46 -30.31
C GLU A 603 -21.96 13.74 -30.01
N ASP A 604 -22.40 13.89 -28.76
CA ASP A 604 -23.17 15.06 -28.30
C ASP A 604 -22.26 16.29 -28.13
N GLN A 605 -22.39 17.21 -29.07
CA GLN A 605 -21.81 18.55 -28.99
C GLN A 605 -22.62 19.41 -28.01
N VAL A 606 -22.00 19.83 -26.91
CA VAL A 606 -22.68 20.57 -25.82
C VAL A 606 -22.53 22.09 -25.91
N ALA A 607 -21.71 22.58 -26.84
CA ALA A 607 -21.50 23.99 -27.13
C ALA A 607 -21.15 24.20 -28.61
N SER A 608 -21.48 25.36 -29.18
CA SER A 608 -21.18 25.66 -30.58
C SER A 608 -19.68 25.66 -30.88
N ALA A 609 -19.26 24.90 -31.90
CA ALA A 609 -17.89 24.89 -32.42
C ALA A 609 -17.38 26.31 -32.77
N GLU A 610 -18.25 27.19 -33.26
CA GLU A 610 -17.88 28.58 -33.57
C GLU A 610 -17.53 29.36 -32.30
N ASN A 611 -18.36 29.24 -31.25
CA ASN A 611 -18.16 29.93 -29.98
C ASN A 611 -16.97 29.35 -29.20
N CYS A 612 -16.78 28.02 -29.23
CA CYS A 612 -15.60 27.37 -28.69
C CYS A 612 -14.31 27.91 -29.36
N ARG A 613 -14.29 28.00 -30.69
CA ARG A 613 -13.15 28.57 -31.45
C ARG A 613 -12.97 30.06 -31.17
N ALA A 614 -14.04 30.82 -30.96
CA ALA A 614 -13.97 32.22 -30.53
C ALA A 614 -13.30 32.34 -29.16
N VAL A 615 -13.69 31.53 -28.18
CA VAL A 615 -13.03 31.48 -26.85
C VAL A 615 -11.56 31.06 -26.97
N VAL A 616 -11.22 30.07 -27.80
CA VAL A 616 -9.81 29.72 -28.09
C VAL A 616 -9.05 30.92 -28.66
N ASN A 617 -9.64 31.71 -29.56
CA ASN A 617 -9.01 32.94 -30.07
C ASN A 617 -8.88 34.07 -29.03
N MET A 618 -9.79 34.15 -28.06
CA MET A 618 -9.63 35.04 -26.91
C MET A 618 -8.50 34.56 -25.98
N MET A 619 -8.41 33.24 -25.74
CA MET A 619 -7.34 32.64 -24.95
C MET A 619 -5.95 32.79 -25.58
N GLN A 620 -5.85 32.85 -26.91
CA GLN A 620 -4.60 33.21 -27.60
C GLN A 620 -4.10 34.62 -27.22
N ALA A 621 -4.99 35.57 -26.96
CA ALA A 621 -4.60 36.90 -26.50
C ALA A 621 -4.10 36.89 -25.04
N VAL A 622 -4.65 36.02 -24.17
CA VAL A 622 -4.13 35.82 -22.81
C VAL A 622 -2.64 35.45 -22.82
N VAL A 623 -2.21 34.62 -23.79
CA VAL A 623 -0.82 34.17 -23.94
C VAL A 623 0.05 35.20 -24.67
N ASN A 624 -0.46 35.80 -25.76
CA ASN A 624 0.37 36.65 -26.64
C ASN A 624 0.55 38.09 -26.14
N GLU A 625 -0.39 38.62 -25.36
CA GLU A 625 -0.44 40.04 -24.95
C GLU A 625 -1.03 40.27 -23.55
N GLY A 626 -1.35 39.18 -22.83
CA GLY A 626 -2.16 39.19 -21.61
C GLY A 626 -1.45 38.61 -20.38
N THR A 627 -2.21 38.04 -19.45
CA THR A 627 -1.67 37.55 -18.17
C THR A 627 -0.75 36.32 -18.27
N GLY A 628 -0.54 35.77 -19.46
CA GLY A 628 0.32 34.60 -19.72
C GLY A 628 1.55 34.89 -20.60
N SER A 629 1.85 36.15 -20.92
CA SER A 629 3.00 36.59 -21.73
C SER A 629 4.31 36.72 -20.95
#